data_AF-A0AAV8QET8-F1
#
_entry.id   AF-A0AAV8QET8-F1
#
_cell.length_a   1.000
_cell.length_b   1.000
_cell.length_c   1.000
_cell.angle_alpha   90.00
_cell.angle_beta   90.00
_cell.angle_gamma   90.00
#
_symmetry.space_group_name_H-M   'P 1'
#
loop_
_entity.id
_entity.type
_entity.pdbx_description
1 polymer ?
#
loop_
_entity_poly.entity_id
_entity_poly.type
_entity_poly.pdbx_seq_one_letter_code
_entity_poly.pdbx_strand_id
1 'polypeptide(L)'
;MASRFAPRLLLQRLWTLRRARPTSSILVASESPADVGGGGLFSPPGPSSALDPRCVSRVFFSARPSALDERQNPAAIDYRSLMSEEEFHNLADETIHDLLEKFEEYGDAIQVDGYEVDYGNHVLTLKLGSLGTYVLNKQTPNRQIWLSSPVSGPSRFDWDVTAKTWVYRRTKAALLQLLEGEVGQLCGEPISLR
;
A
#
# COMPACT_ATOMS: atom_id res chain seq x y z
N MET A 1 -8.89 48.24 34.67
CA MET A 1 -9.69 47.78 33.51
C MET A 1 -9.50 46.28 33.38
N ALA A 2 -10.58 45.51 33.30
CA ALA A 2 -10.52 44.05 33.21
C ALA A 2 -11.11 43.57 31.89
N SER A 3 -10.40 42.69 31.19
CA SER A 3 -10.92 41.88 30.07
C SER A 3 -10.09 40.58 30.06
N ARG A 4 -10.50 39.56 30.81
CA ARG A 4 -11.46 38.51 30.41
C ARG A 4 -10.97 37.67 29.23
N PHE A 5 -10.03 36.78 29.53
CA PHE A 5 -9.81 35.55 28.75
C PHE A 5 -11.12 34.75 28.64
N ALA A 6 -11.41 34.23 27.45
CA ALA A 6 -12.51 33.31 27.21
C ALA A 6 -11.95 31.98 26.66
N PRO A 7 -12.19 30.83 27.34
CA PRO A 7 -11.79 29.53 26.81
C PRO A 7 -12.81 29.05 25.78
N ARG A 8 -12.34 28.54 24.63
CA ARG A 8 -13.18 27.79 23.69
C ARG A 8 -12.96 26.30 23.89
N LEU A 9 -13.96 25.63 24.48
CA LEU A 9 -14.00 24.19 24.67
C LEU A 9 -14.84 23.50 23.59
N LEU A 10 -14.43 22.26 23.29
CA LEU A 10 -15.13 21.20 22.56
C LEU A 10 -15.57 21.47 21.10
N LEU A 11 -15.18 20.53 20.22
CA LEU A 11 -16.13 19.53 19.70
C LEU A 11 -15.38 18.32 19.13
N GLN A 12 -15.32 17.23 19.91
CA GLN A 12 -14.92 15.91 19.39
C GLN A 12 -16.08 15.34 18.56
N ARG A 13 -15.82 14.88 17.33
CA ARG A 13 -16.83 14.22 16.50
C ARG A 13 -16.88 12.72 16.78
N LEU A 14 -18.08 12.23 17.07
CA LEU A 14 -18.38 10.85 17.42
C LEU A 14 -18.43 9.95 16.18
N TRP A 15 -17.73 8.82 16.22
CA TRP A 15 -17.87 7.74 15.23
C TRP A 15 -19.16 6.95 15.52
N THR A 16 -20.15 7.02 14.63
CA THR A 16 -21.38 6.23 14.76
C THR A 16 -21.24 4.88 14.06
N LEU A 17 -21.18 3.80 14.84
CA LEU A 17 -21.37 2.45 14.28
C LEU A 17 -22.79 2.33 13.69
N ARG A 18 -22.89 1.88 12.44
CA ARG A 18 -24.10 1.23 11.91
C ARG A 18 -23.79 -0.20 11.48
N ARG A 19 -24.02 -1.12 12.41
CA ARG A 19 -24.12 -2.56 12.14
C ARG A 19 -25.58 -2.87 11.81
N ALA A 20 -25.87 -3.39 10.62
CA ALA A 20 -27.22 -3.83 10.26
C ALA A 20 -27.21 -5.08 9.36
N ARG A 21 -27.64 -6.21 9.92
CA ARG A 21 -28.38 -7.29 9.25
C ARG A 21 -29.77 -7.29 9.94
N PRO A 22 -30.88 -7.72 9.30
CA PRO A 22 -31.22 -9.16 9.31
C PRO A 22 -32.11 -9.68 8.14
N THR A 23 -32.29 -11.02 8.07
CA THR A 23 -33.51 -11.83 7.72
C THR A 23 -34.54 -11.35 6.66
N SER A 24 -35.23 -12.18 5.86
CA SER A 24 -35.29 -13.67 5.70
C SER A 24 -36.05 -14.07 4.42
N SER A 25 -35.89 -15.33 4.02
CA SER A 25 -36.75 -16.25 3.22
C SER A 25 -38.05 -15.78 2.53
N ILE A 26 -38.28 -16.28 1.30
CA ILE A 26 -39.60 -16.75 0.82
C ILE A 26 -39.43 -17.84 -0.27
N LEU A 27 -40.38 -18.78 -0.32
CA LEU A 27 -40.51 -19.90 -1.26
C LEU A 27 -41.65 -19.65 -2.26
N VAL A 28 -41.51 -20.14 -3.50
CA VAL A 28 -42.55 -20.62 -4.46
C VAL A 28 -41.73 -21.21 -5.64
N ALA A 29 -41.67 -22.52 -5.89
CA ALA A 29 -42.70 -23.46 -6.34
C ALA A 29 -43.09 -23.29 -7.84
N SER A 30 -42.76 -24.30 -8.65
CA SER A 30 -43.49 -24.64 -9.88
C SER A 30 -43.25 -26.11 -10.23
N GLU A 31 -44.30 -26.80 -10.68
CA GLU A 31 -44.38 -28.26 -10.82
C GLU A 31 -44.09 -28.75 -12.25
N SER A 32 -43.78 -30.04 -12.38
CA SER A 32 -43.94 -30.82 -13.63
C SER A 32 -44.06 -32.32 -13.29
N PRO A 33 -45.10 -33.04 -13.75
CA PRO A 33 -45.38 -34.43 -13.33
C PRO A 33 -45.12 -35.52 -14.40
N ALA A 34 -45.29 -36.78 -13.96
CA ALA A 34 -45.24 -38.06 -14.71
C ALA A 34 -43.82 -38.60 -15.08
N ASP A 35 -43.54 -39.92 -15.12
CA ASP A 35 -44.43 -41.10 -15.04
C ASP A 35 -43.80 -42.37 -14.40
N VAL A 36 -44.67 -43.22 -13.84
CA VAL A 36 -44.65 -44.66 -13.46
C VAL A 36 -43.35 -45.53 -13.36
N GLY A 37 -43.25 -46.25 -12.23
CA GLY A 37 -42.79 -47.66 -12.10
C GLY A 37 -41.29 -47.93 -11.79
N GLY A 38 -40.88 -48.90 -10.97
CA GLY A 38 -41.58 -49.87 -10.11
C GLY A 38 -40.63 -50.96 -9.54
N GLY A 39 -40.76 -51.36 -8.26
CA GLY A 39 -39.84 -52.25 -7.52
C GLY A 39 -38.70 -51.49 -6.80
N GLY A 40 -38.34 -51.72 -5.53
CA GLY A 40 -38.28 -52.95 -4.73
C GLY A 40 -36.84 -53.51 -4.78
N LEU A 41 -36.09 -53.78 -3.70
CA LEU A 41 -36.36 -53.81 -2.25
C LEU A 41 -35.02 -53.71 -1.46
N PHE A 42 -35.08 -53.48 -0.13
CA PHE A 42 -34.02 -53.62 0.90
C PHE A 42 -32.94 -52.53 1.12
N SER A 43 -32.63 -52.35 2.42
CA SER A 43 -31.57 -51.56 3.07
C SER A 43 -31.21 -52.29 4.39
N PRO A 44 -30.42 -51.70 5.32
CA PRO A 44 -29.01 -51.24 5.29
C PRO A 44 -28.13 -52.36 5.96
N PRO A 45 -27.04 -52.18 6.77
CA PRO A 45 -26.18 -51.03 7.11
C PRO A 45 -24.64 -51.33 7.00
N GLY A 46 -23.81 -50.55 7.70
CA GLY A 46 -22.36 -50.78 7.94
C GLY A 46 -22.07 -51.52 9.27
N PRO A 47 -20.93 -51.28 9.99
CA PRO A 47 -20.07 -50.09 9.96
C PRO A 47 -18.53 -50.36 10.03
N SER A 48 -17.76 -49.32 10.43
CA SER A 48 -16.43 -49.33 11.07
C SER A 48 -15.14 -49.28 10.23
N SER A 49 -14.65 -48.02 10.11
CA SER A 49 -13.37 -47.56 10.70
C SER A 49 -11.99 -47.84 10.09
N ALA A 50 -11.27 -46.71 9.93
CA ALA A 50 -9.84 -46.48 10.25
C ALA A 50 -8.74 -46.67 9.16
N LEU A 51 -8.09 -45.53 8.85
CA LEU A 51 -6.63 -45.29 8.66
C LEU A 51 -5.90 -46.12 7.56
N ASP A 52 -5.26 -45.53 6.54
CA ASP A 52 -3.98 -44.80 6.69
C ASP A 52 -3.71 -43.87 5.46
N PRO A 53 -2.96 -42.74 5.57
CA PRO A 53 -2.86 -41.73 4.52
C PRO A 53 -1.51 -41.74 3.76
N ARG A 54 -1.45 -42.29 2.54
CA ARG A 54 -0.21 -42.28 1.73
C ARG A 54 -0.42 -42.15 0.22
N CYS A 55 -0.52 -40.90 -0.29
CA CYS A 55 0.06 -40.52 -1.58
C CYS A 55 0.17 -38.98 -1.72
N VAL A 56 1.16 -38.37 -1.07
CA VAL A 56 1.58 -36.99 -1.39
C VAL A 56 2.87 -37.08 -2.21
N SER A 57 2.72 -37.34 -3.51
CA SER A 57 3.82 -37.23 -4.46
C SER A 57 4.20 -35.77 -4.65
N ARG A 58 5.06 -35.26 -3.75
CA ARG A 58 5.84 -34.05 -4.03
C ARG A 58 6.75 -34.34 -5.21
N VAL A 59 6.34 -33.90 -6.40
CA VAL A 59 7.23 -33.87 -7.57
C VAL A 59 8.30 -32.83 -7.27
N PHE A 60 9.45 -33.30 -6.79
CA PHE A 60 10.66 -32.48 -6.70
C PHE A 60 11.13 -32.17 -8.12
N PHE A 61 10.64 -31.06 -8.68
CA PHE A 61 11.27 -30.46 -9.84
C PHE A 61 12.66 -29.98 -9.43
N SER A 62 13.67 -30.84 -9.66
CA SER A 62 15.07 -30.45 -9.67
C SER A 62 15.31 -29.54 -10.87
N ALA A 63 14.92 -28.28 -10.71
CA ALA A 63 15.29 -27.23 -11.65
C ALA A 63 16.80 -27.03 -11.53
N ARG A 64 17.56 -27.54 -12.53
CA ARG A 64 18.87 -26.98 -12.84
C ARG A 64 18.68 -25.47 -13.02
N PRO A 65 19.42 -24.60 -12.29
CA PRO A 65 19.50 -23.21 -12.65
C PRO A 65 20.34 -23.13 -13.93
N SER A 66 19.66 -23.11 -15.09
CA SER A 66 20.30 -22.64 -16.31
C SER A 66 20.67 -21.18 -16.10
N ALA A 67 21.97 -20.89 -16.12
CA ALA A 67 22.46 -19.51 -16.07
C ALA A 67 21.90 -18.68 -17.25
N LEU A 68 21.94 -17.35 -17.11
CA LEU A 68 21.50 -16.32 -18.08
C LEU A 68 20.03 -15.84 -18.01
N ASP A 69 19.59 -15.36 -16.83
CA ASP A 69 19.10 -13.97 -16.67
C ASP A 69 19.16 -13.57 -15.19
N GLU A 70 20.37 -13.43 -14.63
CA GLU A 70 20.52 -12.71 -13.37
C GLU A 70 20.31 -11.22 -13.62
N ARG A 71 19.05 -10.77 -13.59
CA ARG A 71 18.72 -9.39 -13.25
C ARG A 71 19.26 -9.12 -11.85
N GLN A 72 20.50 -8.64 -11.78
CA GLN A 72 21.28 -8.49 -10.56
C GLN A 72 20.47 -7.74 -9.50
N ASN A 73 19.89 -8.51 -8.57
CA ASN A 73 19.22 -7.95 -7.42
C ASN A 73 20.35 -7.41 -6.53
N PRO A 74 20.43 -6.09 -6.31
CA PRO A 74 21.60 -5.51 -5.64
C PRO A 74 21.74 -6.14 -4.24
N ALA A 75 22.98 -6.45 -3.86
CA ALA A 75 23.29 -7.16 -2.62
C ALA A 75 22.52 -6.61 -1.41
N ALA A 76 22.16 -7.50 -0.48
CA ALA A 76 21.54 -7.10 0.77
C ALA A 76 22.51 -6.18 1.54
N ILE A 77 22.13 -4.92 1.71
CA ILE A 77 22.90 -3.92 2.45
C ILE A 77 22.45 -3.98 3.91
N ASP A 78 23.39 -4.13 4.84
CA ASP A 78 23.10 -3.92 6.26
C ASP A 78 23.05 -2.41 6.57
N TYR A 79 21.88 -1.83 6.32
CA TYR A 79 21.58 -0.43 6.59
C TYR A 79 21.77 -0.04 8.07
N ARG A 80 21.77 -1.00 9.03
CA ARG A 80 22.05 -0.70 10.43
C ARG A 80 23.50 -0.26 10.66
N SER A 81 24.43 -0.72 9.82
CA SER A 81 25.85 -0.36 9.90
C SER A 81 26.21 0.94 9.17
N LEU A 82 25.38 1.39 8.22
CA LEU A 82 25.64 2.60 7.42
C LEU A 82 25.18 3.90 8.08
N MET A 83 24.21 3.83 9.00
CA MET A 83 23.54 4.98 9.60
C MET A 83 22.89 4.53 10.92
N SER A 84 22.81 5.40 11.93
CA SER A 84 22.08 5.15 13.17
C SER A 84 20.56 5.30 12.98
N GLU A 85 19.78 4.87 13.99
CA GLU A 85 18.31 5.00 13.92
C GLU A 85 17.84 6.46 14.02
N GLU A 86 18.49 7.24 14.88
CA GLU A 86 18.25 8.66 15.06
C GLU A 86 18.58 9.48 13.80
N GLU A 87 19.73 9.24 13.17
CA GLU A 87 20.10 9.90 11.90
C GLU A 87 19.09 9.61 10.79
N PHE A 88 18.65 8.35 10.66
CA PHE A 88 17.61 8.00 9.68
C PHE A 88 16.30 8.72 9.97
N HIS A 89 15.88 8.78 11.25
CA HIS A 89 14.66 9.46 11.63
C HIS A 89 14.71 10.93 11.27
N ASN A 90 15.72 11.66 11.73
CA ASN A 90 15.88 13.09 11.48
C ASN A 90 15.85 13.40 9.98
N LEU A 91 16.65 12.66 9.20
CA LEU A 91 16.77 12.84 7.75
C LEU A 91 15.48 12.50 6.97
N ALA A 92 14.83 11.38 7.31
CA ALA A 92 13.62 10.95 6.62
C ALA A 92 12.41 11.82 7.00
N ASP A 93 12.36 12.31 8.25
CA ASP A 93 11.35 13.29 8.66
C ASP A 93 11.62 14.65 7.99
N GLU A 94 12.84 15.17 7.97
CA GLU A 94 13.24 16.39 7.21
C GLU A 94 12.77 16.30 5.75
N THR A 95 13.19 15.23 5.04
CA THR A 95 12.80 15.00 3.63
C THR A 95 11.27 15.00 3.42
N ILE A 96 10.50 14.42 4.35
CA ILE A 96 9.04 14.33 4.21
C ILE A 96 8.35 15.67 4.52
N HIS A 97 8.86 16.47 5.46
CA HIS A 97 8.34 17.81 5.73
C HIS A 97 8.66 18.79 4.59
N ASP A 98 9.88 18.73 4.02
CA ASP A 98 10.24 19.54 2.85
C ASP A 98 9.34 19.22 1.65
N LEU A 99 9.08 17.92 1.40
CA LEU A 99 8.15 17.48 0.36
C LEU A 99 6.70 17.92 0.64
N LEU A 100 6.25 17.88 1.90
CA LEU A 100 4.93 18.38 2.29
C LEU A 100 4.79 19.86 1.95
N GLU A 101 5.72 20.71 2.43
CA GLU A 101 5.70 22.16 2.17
C GLU A 101 5.73 22.45 0.67
N LYS A 102 6.59 21.77 -0.10
CA LYS A 102 6.67 21.96 -1.56
C LYS A 102 5.43 21.50 -2.31
N PHE A 103 4.75 20.45 -1.85
CA PHE A 103 3.47 20.04 -2.44
C PHE A 103 2.30 20.95 -2.01
N GLU A 104 2.32 21.53 -0.83
CA GLU A 104 1.34 22.56 -0.44
C GLU A 104 1.53 23.83 -1.29
N GLU A 105 2.77 24.36 -1.39
CA GLU A 105 3.13 25.53 -2.22
C GLU A 105 2.76 25.32 -3.71
N TYR A 106 3.05 24.14 -4.26
CA TYR A 106 2.69 23.79 -5.64
C TYR A 106 1.18 23.64 -5.83
N GLY A 107 0.45 23.16 -4.82
CA GLY A 107 -1.00 23.06 -4.81
C GLY A 107 -1.71 24.40 -4.90
N ASP A 108 -1.18 25.42 -4.23
CA ASP A 108 -1.69 26.80 -4.31
C ASP A 108 -1.41 27.46 -5.68
N ALA A 109 -0.37 27.02 -6.39
CA ALA A 109 0.02 27.54 -7.69
C ALA A 109 -0.79 26.95 -8.87
N ILE A 110 -1.20 25.68 -8.79
CA ILE A 110 -1.93 24.97 -9.84
C ILE A 110 -3.44 24.91 -9.58
N GLN A 111 -4.24 24.76 -10.64
CA GLN A 111 -5.69 24.53 -10.53
C GLN A 111 -6.04 23.09 -10.91
N VAL A 112 -5.71 22.15 -10.03
CA VAL A 112 -6.08 20.72 -10.16
C VAL A 112 -7.27 20.41 -9.27
N ASP A 113 -8.38 19.97 -9.86
CA ASP A 113 -9.57 19.54 -9.10
C ASP A 113 -9.25 18.28 -8.29
N GLY A 114 -9.61 18.28 -7.00
CA GLY A 114 -9.27 17.20 -6.07
C GLY A 114 -7.79 17.13 -5.68
N TYR A 115 -7.03 18.23 -5.78
CA TYR A 115 -5.70 18.34 -5.18
C TYR A 115 -5.80 18.36 -3.65
N GLU A 116 -5.05 17.48 -2.98
CA GLU A 116 -5.02 17.40 -1.51
C GLU A 116 -3.68 16.79 -1.06
N VAL A 117 -3.04 17.41 -0.09
CA VAL A 117 -1.84 16.88 0.58
C VAL A 117 -2.20 16.58 2.04
N ASP A 118 -1.89 15.38 2.51
CA ASP A 118 -2.14 14.94 3.88
C ASP A 118 -0.89 14.24 4.43
N TYR A 119 -0.48 14.60 5.64
CA TYR A 119 0.63 13.95 6.34
C TYR A 119 0.18 13.43 7.72
N GLY A 120 0.19 12.12 7.88
CA GLY A 120 -0.25 11.45 9.09
C GLY A 120 0.42 10.09 9.30
N ASN A 121 0.71 9.74 10.55
CA ASN A 121 1.30 8.45 10.92
C ASN A 121 2.59 8.08 10.14
N HIS A 122 3.43 9.08 9.81
CA HIS A 122 4.64 8.96 8.98
C HIS A 122 4.40 8.52 7.52
N VAL A 123 3.18 8.78 7.03
CA VAL A 123 2.77 8.59 5.64
C VAL A 123 2.34 9.95 5.07
N LEU A 124 2.97 10.36 3.98
CA LEU A 124 2.61 11.54 3.20
C LEU A 124 1.80 11.07 1.98
N THR A 125 0.59 11.60 1.82
CA THR A 125 -0.34 11.27 0.74
C THR A 125 -0.59 12.51 -0.09
N LEU A 126 -0.28 12.45 -1.39
CA LEU A 126 -0.56 13.50 -2.36
C LEU A 126 -1.62 12.99 -3.35
N LYS A 127 -2.81 13.57 -3.32
CA LYS A 127 -3.90 13.29 -4.25
C LYS A 127 -3.89 14.36 -5.35
N LEU A 128 -3.95 13.92 -6.60
CA LEU A 128 -4.02 14.79 -7.79
C LEU A 128 -5.37 14.62 -8.50
N GLY A 129 -6.45 14.48 -7.72
CA GLY A 129 -7.79 14.15 -8.21
C GLY A 129 -7.80 12.93 -9.14
N SER A 130 -8.21 13.15 -10.39
CA SER A 130 -8.31 12.09 -11.41
C SER A 130 -6.96 11.59 -11.96
N LEU A 131 -5.86 12.33 -11.71
CA LEU A 131 -4.51 11.96 -12.17
C LEU A 131 -3.87 10.87 -11.30
N GLY A 132 -4.41 10.62 -10.10
CA GLY A 132 -4.02 9.52 -9.22
C GLY A 132 -3.66 9.97 -7.80
N THR A 133 -2.97 9.10 -7.07
CA THR A 133 -2.55 9.35 -5.70
C THR A 133 -1.17 8.77 -5.45
N TYR A 134 -0.27 9.60 -4.94
CA TYR A 134 1.05 9.24 -4.48
C TYR A 134 1.00 8.97 -2.98
N VAL A 135 1.72 7.93 -2.54
CA VAL A 135 1.87 7.61 -1.12
C VAL A 135 3.35 7.40 -0.80
N LEU A 136 3.90 8.26 0.06
CA LEU A 136 5.25 8.16 0.59
C LEU A 136 5.18 7.66 2.04
N ASN A 137 6.03 6.70 2.41
CA ASN A 137 6.00 6.07 3.73
C ASN A 137 7.42 5.88 4.29
N LYS A 138 7.66 6.38 5.51
CA LYS A 138 8.92 6.20 6.25
C LYS A 138 9.03 4.78 6.81
N GLN A 139 9.93 3.98 6.26
CA GLN A 139 10.13 2.58 6.63
C GLN A 139 11.36 2.40 7.53
N THR A 140 11.20 2.81 8.80
CA THR A 140 12.22 2.71 9.86
C THR A 140 12.93 1.36 9.92
N PRO A 141 12.25 0.20 9.89
CA PRO A 141 12.92 -1.09 10.05
C PRO A 141 13.98 -1.37 8.99
N ASN A 142 13.90 -0.73 7.82
CA ASN A 142 14.80 -0.90 6.67
C ASN A 142 15.65 0.34 6.34
N ARG A 143 15.48 1.46 7.07
CA ARG A 143 16.00 2.80 6.73
C ARG A 143 15.71 3.24 5.28
N GLN A 144 14.45 3.13 4.87
CA GLN A 144 14.02 3.47 3.52
C GLN A 144 12.85 4.46 3.51
N ILE A 145 12.72 5.20 2.42
CA ILE A 145 11.45 5.81 2.02
C ILE A 145 10.83 4.93 0.94
N TRP A 146 9.57 4.53 1.11
CA TRP A 146 8.81 3.79 0.10
C TRP A 146 7.85 4.74 -0.59
N LEU A 147 7.75 4.62 -1.92
CA LEU A 147 6.84 5.39 -2.76
C LEU A 147 5.88 4.43 -3.46
N SER A 148 4.60 4.75 -3.45
CA SER A 148 3.63 4.25 -4.42
C SER A 148 3.30 5.39 -5.38
N SER A 149 3.76 5.30 -6.62
CA SER A 149 3.38 6.23 -7.69
C SER A 149 2.24 5.64 -8.55
N PRO A 150 1.27 6.45 -9.01
CA PRO A 150 0.28 6.04 -10.00
C PRO A 150 0.91 5.83 -11.41
N VAL A 151 2.11 6.37 -11.66
CA VAL A 151 2.82 6.30 -12.95
C VAL A 151 3.84 5.17 -12.97
N SER A 152 4.80 5.17 -12.04
CA SER A 152 5.90 4.16 -12.00
C SER A 152 5.64 2.99 -11.05
N GLY A 153 4.56 3.03 -10.26
CA GLY A 153 4.22 1.98 -9.31
C GLY A 153 5.07 2.02 -8.03
N PRO A 154 5.27 0.87 -7.36
CA PRO A 154 5.98 0.81 -6.08
C PRO A 154 7.50 0.88 -6.23
N SER A 155 8.12 1.88 -5.60
CA SER A 155 9.57 2.08 -5.52
C SER A 155 10.05 2.18 -4.07
N ARG A 156 11.33 1.87 -3.84
CA ARG A 156 11.96 1.94 -2.51
C ARG A 156 13.29 2.65 -2.64
N PHE A 157 13.52 3.68 -1.83
CA PHE A 157 14.71 4.50 -1.89
C PHE A 157 15.55 4.27 -0.65
N ASP A 158 16.82 3.99 -0.87
CA ASP A 158 17.86 3.91 0.16
C ASP A 158 18.61 5.27 0.18
N TRP A 159 19.10 5.71 1.32
CA TRP A 159 19.91 6.94 1.39
C TRP A 159 21.32 6.72 0.84
N ASP A 160 21.73 7.52 -0.14
CA ASP A 160 23.11 7.60 -0.60
C ASP A 160 23.85 8.72 0.16
N VAL A 161 24.76 8.32 1.05
CA VAL A 161 25.57 9.25 1.86
C VAL A 161 26.51 10.11 1.02
N THR A 162 26.94 9.63 -0.16
CA THR A 162 27.87 10.34 -1.05
C THR A 162 27.12 11.36 -1.91
N ALA A 163 25.99 10.97 -2.48
CA ALA A 163 25.13 11.86 -3.28
C ALA A 163 24.21 12.74 -2.43
N LYS A 164 24.10 12.48 -1.11
CA LYS A 164 23.14 13.10 -0.18
C LYS A 164 21.72 13.11 -0.73
N THR A 165 21.27 11.96 -1.22
CA THR A 165 19.93 11.84 -1.80
C THR A 165 19.36 10.43 -1.67
N TRP A 166 18.03 10.34 -1.74
CA TRP A 166 17.29 9.08 -1.72
C TRP A 166 17.33 8.44 -3.11
N VAL A 167 18.01 7.29 -3.27
CA VAL A 167 18.24 6.62 -4.56
C VAL A 167 17.53 5.27 -4.61
N TYR A 168 16.79 5.01 -5.69
CA TYR A 168 16.26 3.68 -5.96
C TYR A 168 17.34 2.81 -6.61
N ARG A 169 17.93 1.89 -5.84
CA ARG A 169 19.09 1.09 -6.30
C ARG A 169 18.89 0.33 -7.62
N ARG A 170 17.65 -0.06 -7.98
CA ARG A 170 17.35 -0.83 -9.22
C ARG A 170 17.43 0.02 -10.48
N THR A 171 16.96 1.26 -10.45
CA THR A 171 16.91 2.16 -11.62
C THR A 171 17.93 3.30 -11.56
N LYS A 172 18.56 3.50 -10.39
CA LYS A 172 19.42 4.64 -10.06
C LYS A 172 18.72 6.00 -10.09
N ALA A 173 17.39 6.02 -10.13
CA ALA A 173 16.60 7.26 -10.02
C ALA A 173 16.68 7.84 -8.60
N ALA A 174 16.85 9.15 -8.50
CA ALA A 174 16.69 9.89 -7.25
C ALA A 174 15.21 10.20 -6.98
N LEU A 175 14.79 10.16 -5.71
CA LEU A 175 13.40 10.39 -5.28
C LEU A 175 12.85 11.72 -5.78
N LEU A 176 13.58 12.82 -5.52
CA LEU A 176 13.15 14.18 -5.88
C LEU A 176 12.99 14.31 -7.40
N GLN A 177 13.99 13.88 -8.17
CA GLN A 177 13.95 13.95 -9.64
C GLN A 177 12.84 13.11 -10.27
N LEU A 178 12.51 11.96 -9.66
CA LEU A 178 11.39 11.14 -10.09
C LEU A 178 10.06 11.84 -9.81
N LEU A 179 9.89 12.44 -8.63
CA LEU A 179 8.70 13.21 -8.27
C LEU A 179 8.56 14.47 -9.13
N GLU A 180 9.63 15.25 -9.33
CA GLU A 180 9.68 16.42 -10.23
C GLU A 180 9.23 16.04 -11.65
N GLY A 181 9.75 14.94 -12.19
CA GLY A 181 9.43 14.46 -13.52
C GLY A 181 7.99 13.95 -13.65
N GLU A 182 7.52 13.13 -12.70
CA GLU A 182 6.17 12.55 -12.78
C GLU A 182 5.06 13.56 -12.45
N VAL A 183 5.20 14.34 -11.37
CA VAL A 183 4.19 15.34 -10.97
C VAL A 183 4.12 16.46 -12.02
N GLY A 184 5.26 16.96 -12.50
CA GLY A 184 5.28 17.98 -13.55
C GLY A 184 4.67 17.52 -14.87
N GLN A 185 4.82 16.24 -15.23
CA GLN A 185 4.18 15.66 -16.42
C GLN A 185 2.66 15.48 -16.25
N LEU A 186 2.19 15.09 -15.07
CA LEU A 186 0.76 14.90 -14.81
C LEU A 186 0.00 16.22 -14.73
N CYS A 187 0.56 17.22 -14.03
CA CYS A 187 -0.08 18.51 -13.81
C CYS A 187 0.16 19.52 -14.95
N GLY A 188 1.14 19.26 -15.83
CA GLY A 188 1.47 20.10 -16.98
C GLY A 188 2.40 21.28 -16.67
N GLU A 189 2.60 21.62 -15.39
CA GLU A 189 3.48 22.69 -14.91
C GLU A 189 4.68 22.11 -14.14
N PRO A 190 5.92 22.58 -14.34
CA PRO A 190 7.09 22.04 -13.63
C PRO A 190 7.06 22.40 -12.14
N ILE A 191 7.50 21.45 -11.30
CA ILE A 191 7.73 21.63 -9.86
C ILE A 191 9.23 21.59 -9.56
N SER A 192 9.69 22.36 -8.56
CA SER A 192 11.06 22.34 -8.04
C SER A 192 11.04 21.78 -6.61
N LEU A 193 11.71 20.67 -6.37
CA LEU A 193 11.78 20.00 -5.06
C LEU A 193 13.19 20.10 -4.43
N ARG A 194 13.95 21.13 -4.82
CA ARG A 194 15.30 21.48 -4.33
C ARG A 194 15.36 22.91 -3.81
#